data_AF-A0ABD5F175-F1
#
_entry.id   AF-A0ABD5F175-F1
#
_cell.length_a   1.000
_cell.length_b   1.000
_cell.length_c   1.000
_cell.angle_alpha   90.00
_cell.angle_beta   90.00
_cell.angle_gamma   90.00
#
_symmetry.space_group_name_H-M   'P 1'
#
loop_
_entity.id
_entity.type
_entity.pdbx_description
1 polymer ?
#
loop_
_entity_poly.entity_id
_entity_poly.type
_entity_poly.pdbx_seq_one_letter_code
_entity_poly.pdbx_strand_id
1 'polypeptide(L)'
;VFASSIASLQTTVLPAARTMLAMGAYGAFPKRFASVNPRSLSPVFSTVVAGVVTACFYTIVTLLSERTLLDTIAALGIMICWYYGITAFACVWFFRKELFLSPRNVIYKLVFPAVGGVMLLSVFVKSVLVSMDPEASGSGASIGGIGLVFYLGFGILLFGAVLMLGLRFVQPAFFRGETLTMDT
;
A
#
# COMPACT_ATOMS: atom_id res chain seq x y z
N VAL A 1 19.08 -8.27 -17.66
CA VAL A 1 17.64 -7.91 -17.57
C VAL A 1 16.79 -9.04 -16.99
N PHE A 2 16.80 -10.25 -17.56
CA PHE A 2 16.01 -11.37 -16.99
C PHE A 2 16.36 -11.72 -15.53
N ALA A 3 17.65 -11.90 -15.22
CA ALA A 3 18.09 -12.22 -13.86
C ALA A 3 17.70 -11.15 -12.84
N SER A 4 17.83 -9.86 -13.21
CA SER A 4 17.45 -8.74 -12.34
C SER A 4 15.93 -8.65 -12.12
N SER A 5 15.12 -8.91 -13.14
CA SER A 5 13.66 -8.94 -13.02
C SER A 5 13.17 -10.08 -12.14
N ILE A 6 13.75 -11.29 -12.29
CA ILE A 6 13.42 -12.44 -11.44
C ILE A 6 13.82 -12.17 -9.99
N ALA A 7 15.03 -11.64 -9.77
CA ALA A 7 15.49 -11.31 -8.43
C ALA A 7 14.58 -10.26 -7.76
N SER A 8 14.20 -9.21 -8.48
CA SER A 8 13.28 -8.17 -7.98
C SER A 8 11.89 -8.73 -7.64
N LEU A 9 11.37 -9.64 -8.46
CA LEU A 9 10.11 -10.33 -8.18
C LEU A 9 10.20 -11.15 -6.89
N GLN A 10 11.27 -11.93 -6.71
CA GLN A 10 11.50 -12.73 -5.50
C GLN A 10 11.59 -11.86 -4.24
N THR A 11 12.32 -10.74 -4.32
CA THR A 11 12.46 -9.79 -3.21
C THR A 11 11.14 -9.11 -2.84
N THR A 12 10.14 -9.08 -3.74
CA THR A 12 8.83 -8.46 -3.47
C THR A 12 7.82 -9.45 -2.88
N VAL A 13 7.82 -10.70 -3.37
CA VAL A 13 6.85 -11.72 -2.94
C VAL A 13 7.05 -12.12 -1.48
N LEU A 14 8.31 -12.29 -1.04
CA LEU A 14 8.61 -12.76 0.32
C LEU A 14 8.18 -11.75 1.41
N PRO A 15 8.50 -10.45 1.32
CA PRO A 15 8.00 -9.46 2.27
C PRO A 15 6.47 -9.38 2.26
N ALA A 16 5.82 -9.40 1.09
CA ALA A 16 4.36 -9.35 1.00
C ALA A 16 3.68 -10.54 1.70
N ALA A 17 4.23 -11.74 1.55
CA ALA A 17 3.70 -12.91 2.24
C ALA A 17 3.91 -12.84 3.76
N ARG A 18 5.04 -12.28 4.22
CA ARG A 18 5.34 -12.08 5.64
C ARG A 18 4.49 -10.98 6.28
N THR A 19 4.20 -9.89 5.58
CA THR A 19 3.29 -8.84 6.08
C THR A 19 1.88 -9.38 6.25
N MET A 20 1.37 -10.13 5.27
CA MET A 20 0.07 -10.80 5.39
C MET A 20 0.03 -11.83 6.52
N LEU A 21 1.12 -12.59 6.72
CA LEU A 21 1.25 -13.51 7.84
C LEU A 21 1.19 -12.77 9.19
N ALA A 22 1.96 -11.69 9.35
CA ALA A 22 1.96 -10.89 10.57
C ALA A 22 0.59 -10.27 10.84
N MET A 23 -0.06 -9.71 9.82
CA MET A 23 -1.43 -9.18 9.91
C MET A 23 -2.44 -10.26 10.31
N GLY A 24 -2.30 -11.48 9.79
CA GLY A 24 -3.12 -12.63 10.20
C GLY A 24 -2.86 -13.05 11.65
N ALA A 25 -1.60 -13.04 12.09
CA ALA A 25 -1.21 -13.42 13.45
C ALA A 25 -1.76 -12.45 14.50
N TYR A 26 -1.72 -11.15 14.24
CA TYR A 26 -2.29 -10.11 15.11
C TYR A 26 -3.80 -9.91 14.94
N GLY A 27 -4.46 -10.71 14.09
CA GLY A 27 -5.91 -10.68 13.91
C GLY A 27 -6.44 -9.47 13.13
N ALA A 28 -5.59 -8.81 12.34
CA ALA A 28 -6.01 -7.81 11.34
C ALA A 28 -6.53 -8.47 10.05
N PHE A 29 -6.13 -9.70 9.78
CA PHE A 29 -6.58 -10.53 8.65
C PHE A 29 -7.19 -11.85 9.14
N PRO A 30 -7.98 -12.58 8.30
CA PRO A 30 -8.51 -13.89 8.64
C PRO A 30 -7.41 -14.86 9.10
N LYS A 31 -7.69 -15.68 10.13
CA LYS A 31 -6.72 -16.62 10.75
C LYS A 31 -6.05 -17.57 9.74
N ARG A 32 -6.65 -17.80 8.57
CA ARG A 32 -6.04 -18.61 7.49
C ARG A 32 -4.73 -18.01 6.94
N PHE A 33 -4.61 -16.68 6.94
CA PHE A 33 -3.37 -15.99 6.55
C PHE A 33 -2.25 -16.14 7.60
N ALA A 34 -2.58 -16.49 8.85
CA ALA A 34 -1.62 -16.82 9.90
C ALA A 34 -1.03 -18.24 9.79
N SER A 35 -1.54 -19.06 8.86
CA SER A 35 -1.10 -20.44 8.71
C SER A 35 0.30 -20.53 8.09
N VAL A 36 1.18 -21.29 8.75
CA VAL A 36 2.53 -21.60 8.26
C VAL A 36 2.60 -23.08 7.95
N ASN A 37 3.15 -23.43 6.79
CA ASN A 37 3.32 -24.84 6.44
C ASN A 37 4.41 -25.48 7.33
N PRO A 38 4.14 -26.59 8.04
CA PRO A 38 5.08 -27.23 8.96
C PRO A 38 6.35 -27.78 8.28
N ARG A 39 6.32 -28.01 6.96
CA ARG A 39 7.50 -28.55 6.23
C ARG A 39 8.42 -27.45 5.67
N SER A 40 7.85 -26.39 5.11
CA SER A 40 8.61 -25.31 4.45
C SER A 40 8.80 -24.07 5.31
N LEU A 41 8.18 -24.03 6.51
CA LEU A 41 8.18 -22.88 7.43
C LEU A 41 7.80 -21.56 6.73
N SER A 42 6.98 -21.66 5.67
CA SER A 42 6.60 -20.54 4.83
C SER A 42 5.07 -20.37 4.81
N PRO A 43 4.58 -19.13 4.69
CA PRO A 43 3.15 -18.84 4.60
C PRO A 43 2.63 -19.13 3.19
N VAL A 44 2.57 -20.42 2.81
CA VAL A 44 2.21 -20.85 1.45
C VAL A 44 0.85 -20.31 1.02
N PHE A 45 -0.13 -20.29 1.92
CA PHE A 45 -1.46 -19.73 1.63
C PHE A 45 -1.39 -18.26 1.24
N SER A 46 -0.68 -17.44 2.02
CA SER A 46 -0.50 -16.01 1.74
C SER A 46 0.25 -15.78 0.42
N THR A 47 1.26 -16.60 0.11
CA THR A 47 1.98 -16.54 -1.17
C THR A 47 1.09 -16.87 -2.36
N VAL A 48 0.27 -17.92 -2.28
CA VAL A 48 -0.65 -18.30 -3.37
C VAL A 48 -1.69 -17.22 -3.58
N VAL A 49 -2.30 -16.70 -2.51
CA VAL A 49 -3.25 -15.59 -2.61
C VAL A 49 -2.60 -14.35 -3.21
N ALA A 50 -1.38 -13.98 -2.79
CA ALA A 50 -0.62 -12.88 -3.39
C ALA A 50 -0.45 -13.07 -4.90
N GLY A 51 -0.06 -14.29 -5.31
CA GLY A 51 0.16 -14.64 -6.71
C GLY A 51 -1.11 -14.55 -7.54
N VAL A 52 -2.23 -15.09 -7.05
CA VAL A 52 -3.53 -15.02 -7.73
C VAL A 52 -3.99 -13.57 -7.87
N VAL A 53 -3.94 -12.77 -6.79
CA VAL A 53 -4.32 -11.35 -6.83
C VAL A 53 -3.44 -10.57 -7.81
N THR A 54 -2.13 -10.82 -7.81
CA THR A 54 -1.19 -10.18 -8.74
C THR A 54 -1.48 -10.57 -10.19
N ALA A 55 -1.77 -11.84 -10.45
CA ALA A 55 -2.11 -12.33 -11.79
C ALA A 55 -3.42 -11.70 -12.28
N CYS A 56 -4.47 -11.69 -11.46
CA CYS A 56 -5.73 -11.04 -11.79
C CYS A 56 -5.55 -9.54 -12.06
N PHE A 57 -4.79 -8.84 -11.22
CA PHE A 57 -4.50 -7.43 -11.40
C PHE A 57 -3.77 -7.19 -12.73
N TYR A 58 -2.69 -7.93 -13.00
CA TYR A 58 -1.94 -7.80 -14.24
C TYR A 58 -2.82 -8.06 -15.47
N THR A 59 -3.64 -9.11 -15.47
CA THR A 59 -4.58 -9.40 -16.56
C THR A 59 -5.55 -8.24 -16.79
N ILE A 60 -6.13 -7.66 -15.73
CA ILE A 60 -7.05 -6.53 -15.86
C ILE A 60 -6.35 -5.32 -16.48
N VAL A 61 -5.15 -4.97 -16.02
CA VAL A 61 -4.41 -3.80 -16.56
C VAL A 61 -4.02 -4.05 -18.02
N THR A 62 -3.58 -5.27 -18.37
CA THR A 62 -3.19 -5.60 -19.75
C THR A 62 -4.37 -5.57 -20.71
N LEU A 63 -5.57 -5.93 -20.26
CA LEU A 63 -6.78 -5.85 -21.09
C LEU A 63 -7.29 -4.42 -21.27
N LEU A 64 -7.06 -3.54 -20.30
CA LEU A 64 -7.58 -2.17 -20.30
C LEU A 64 -6.60 -1.14 -20.88
N SER A 65 -5.29 -1.41 -20.88
CA SER A 65 -4.25 -0.44 -21.24
C SER A 65 -3.37 -0.92 -22.38
N GLU A 66 -3.28 -0.13 -23.47
CA GLU A 66 -2.28 -0.30 -24.52
C GLU A 66 -0.84 -0.02 -24.03
N ARG A 67 -0.69 0.74 -22.94
CA ARG A 67 0.60 1.10 -22.30
C ARG A 67 0.66 0.64 -20.85
N THR A 68 0.33 -0.63 -20.63
CA THR A 68 0.20 -1.29 -19.31
C THR A 68 1.32 -0.91 -18.33
N LEU A 69 2.58 -0.88 -18.80
CA LEU A 69 3.75 -0.63 -17.96
C LEU A 69 3.72 0.80 -17.39
N LEU A 70 3.51 1.82 -18.23
CA LEU A 70 3.50 3.21 -17.80
C LEU A 70 2.35 3.49 -16.83
N ASP A 71 1.18 2.92 -17.11
CA ASP A 71 -0.01 3.08 -16.27
C ASP A 71 0.19 2.44 -14.90
N THR A 72 0.81 1.26 -14.85
CA THR A 72 1.12 0.58 -13.60
C THR A 72 2.14 1.36 -12.78
N ILE A 73 3.17 1.95 -13.42
CA ILE A 73 4.15 2.80 -12.73
C ILE A 73 3.49 4.06 -12.16
N ALA A 74 2.66 4.73 -12.95
CA ALA A 74 1.99 5.95 -12.51
C ALA A 74 1.01 5.65 -11.35
N ALA A 75 0.22 4.58 -11.46
CA ALA A 75 -0.66 4.11 -10.38
C ALA A 75 0.12 3.73 -9.12
N LEU A 76 1.24 3.01 -9.26
CA LEU A 76 2.13 2.68 -8.15
C LEU A 76 2.69 3.95 -7.48
N GLY A 77 3.04 4.97 -8.26
CA GLY A 77 3.48 6.27 -7.75
C GLY A 77 2.44 6.94 -6.86
N ILE A 78 1.17 6.94 -7.29
CA ILE A 78 0.04 7.43 -6.49
C ILE A 78 -0.07 6.66 -5.17
N MET A 79 0.00 5.33 -5.22
CA MET A 79 -0.07 4.49 -4.02
C MET A 79 1.08 4.75 -3.06
N ILE A 80 2.31 4.90 -3.57
CA ILE A 80 3.51 5.18 -2.77
C ILE A 80 3.39 6.55 -2.09
N CYS A 81 2.96 7.58 -2.82
CA CYS A 81 2.77 8.92 -2.27
C CYS A 81 1.71 8.92 -1.16
N TRP A 82 0.62 8.18 -1.35
CA TRP A 82 -0.40 8.00 -0.32
C TRP A 82 0.15 7.28 0.92
N TYR A 83 0.73 6.09 0.72
CA TYR A 83 1.22 5.24 1.81
C TYR A 83 2.31 5.92 2.64
N TYR A 84 3.33 6.48 2.01
CA TYR A 84 4.39 7.17 2.74
C TYR A 84 3.94 8.53 3.28
N GLY A 85 3.06 9.24 2.56
CA GLY A 85 2.47 10.48 3.03
C GLY A 85 1.71 10.28 4.35
N ILE A 86 0.75 9.35 4.39
CA ILE A 86 -0.03 9.08 5.60
C ILE A 86 0.83 8.52 6.73
N THR A 87 1.83 7.69 6.42
CA THR A 87 2.77 7.14 7.41
C THR A 87 3.59 8.26 8.06
N ALA A 88 4.04 9.24 7.29
CA ALA A 88 4.79 10.38 7.82
C ALA A 88 3.94 11.20 8.80
N PHE A 89 2.67 11.46 8.49
CA PHE A 89 1.73 12.10 9.42
C PHE A 89 1.44 11.25 10.65
N ALA A 90 1.31 9.92 10.48
CA ALA A 90 1.14 8.99 11.60
C ALA A 90 2.34 9.02 12.56
N CYS A 91 3.56 9.13 12.04
CA CYS A 91 4.77 9.29 12.87
C CYS A 91 4.72 10.57 13.71
N VAL A 92 4.35 11.71 13.11
CA VAL A 92 4.20 12.98 13.84
C VAL A 92 3.15 12.87 14.94
N TRP A 93 2.01 12.24 14.63
CA TRP A 93 0.93 12.03 15.59
C TRP A 93 1.32 11.09 16.72
N PHE A 94 2.00 9.99 16.42
CA PHE A 94 2.43 9.00 17.40
C PHE A 94 3.41 9.62 18.42
N PHE A 95 4.42 10.35 17.95
CA PHE A 95 5.43 10.97 18.81
C PHE A 95 5.01 12.32 19.41
N ARG A 96 3.74 12.75 19.27
CA ARG A 96 3.26 14.07 19.68
C ARG A 96 3.60 14.47 21.12
N LYS A 97 3.68 13.50 22.03
CA LYS A 97 3.99 13.72 23.45
C LYS A 97 5.48 13.95 23.73
N GLU A 98 6.36 13.55 22.81
CA GLU A 98 7.81 13.64 22.95
C GLU A 98 8.46 14.72 22.06
N LEU A 99 7.66 15.38 21.21
CA LEU A 99 8.17 16.29 20.18
C LEU A 99 9.02 17.42 20.76
N PHE A 100 8.56 18.03 21.86
CA PHE A 100 9.18 19.20 22.45
C PHE A 100 10.12 18.89 23.63
N LEU A 101 10.43 17.61 23.86
CA LEU A 101 11.34 17.21 24.95
C LEU A 101 12.82 17.44 24.61
N SER A 102 13.17 17.53 23.32
CA SER A 102 14.53 17.78 22.87
C SER A 102 14.55 18.45 21.50
N PRO A 103 15.47 19.39 21.22
CA PRO A 103 15.62 19.97 19.89
C PRO A 103 15.88 18.92 18.80
N ARG A 104 16.54 17.80 19.15
CA ARG A 104 16.71 16.66 18.25
C ARG A 104 15.37 15.99 17.91
N ASN A 105 14.48 15.86 18.89
CA ASN A 105 13.14 15.29 18.67
C ASN A 105 12.30 16.18 17.76
N VAL A 106 12.39 17.51 17.91
CA VAL A 106 11.69 18.44 17.02
C VAL A 106 12.13 18.24 15.58
N ILE A 107 13.43 18.15 15.29
CA ILE A 107 13.91 18.02 13.91
C ILE A 107 13.53 16.65 13.32
N TYR A 108 13.81 15.56 14.03
CA TYR A 108 13.66 14.21 13.46
C TYR A 108 12.25 13.61 13.59
N LYS A 109 11.46 14.01 14.59
CA LYS A 109 10.11 13.47 14.84
C LYS A 109 9.00 14.40 14.36
N LEU A 110 9.26 15.70 14.22
CA LEU A 110 8.29 16.69 13.70
C LEU A 110 8.68 17.20 12.31
N VAL A 111 9.83 17.88 12.17
CA VAL A 111 10.15 18.63 10.94
C VAL A 111 10.33 17.71 9.73
N PHE A 112 11.22 16.72 9.80
CA PHE A 112 11.46 15.85 8.64
C PHE A 112 10.22 15.02 8.24
N PRO A 113 9.50 14.37 9.16
CA PRO A 113 8.29 13.64 8.79
C PRO A 113 7.17 14.57 8.31
N ALA A 114 6.97 15.74 8.92
CA ALA A 114 5.93 16.67 8.48
C ALA A 114 6.21 17.23 7.09
N VAL A 115 7.44 17.69 6.83
CA VAL A 115 7.82 18.24 5.51
C VAL A 115 7.73 17.15 4.43
N GLY A 116 8.27 15.95 4.70
CA GLY A 116 8.19 14.83 3.77
C GLY A 116 6.74 14.39 3.52
N GLY A 117 5.92 14.32 4.56
CA GLY A 117 4.50 13.99 4.48
C GLY A 117 3.71 15.01 3.65
N VAL A 118 3.91 16.31 3.89
CA VAL A 118 3.28 17.39 3.12
C VAL A 118 3.72 17.35 1.65
N MET A 119 5.01 17.12 1.38
CA MET A 119 5.51 17.01 0.01
C MET A 119 4.86 15.84 -0.72
N LEU A 120 4.85 14.64 -0.13
CA LEU A 120 4.26 13.44 -0.73
C LEU A 120 2.75 13.56 -0.90
N LEU A 121 2.05 14.19 0.06
CA LEU A 121 0.62 14.44 -0.07
C LEU A 121 0.31 15.45 -1.18
N SER A 122 1.16 16.47 -1.34
CA SER A 122 1.04 17.44 -2.44
C SER A 122 1.23 16.77 -3.80
N VAL A 123 2.24 15.89 -3.91
CA VAL A 123 2.47 15.08 -5.11
C VAL A 123 1.28 14.15 -5.35
N PHE A 124 0.76 13.48 -4.32
CA PHE A 124 -0.44 12.64 -4.44
C PHE A 124 -1.62 13.40 -5.03
N VAL A 125 -1.96 14.58 -4.49
CA VAL A 125 -3.06 15.41 -5.01
C VAL A 125 -2.81 15.81 -6.46
N LYS A 126 -1.58 16.24 -6.79
CA LYS A 126 -1.22 16.58 -8.17
C LYS A 126 -1.31 15.37 -9.11
N SER A 127 -0.80 14.21 -8.70
CA SER A 127 -0.86 12.98 -9.48
C SER A 127 -2.29 12.52 -9.70
N VAL A 128 -3.17 12.64 -8.71
CA VAL A 128 -4.60 12.33 -8.86
C VAL A 128 -5.24 13.26 -9.88
N LEU A 129 -5.02 14.58 -9.77
CA LEU A 129 -5.58 15.55 -10.71
C LEU A 129 -5.10 15.32 -12.15
N VAL A 130 -3.79 15.10 -12.33
CA VAL A 130 -3.21 14.80 -13.66
C VAL A 130 -3.72 13.47 -14.22
N SER A 131 -3.95 12.48 -13.36
CA SER A 131 -4.45 11.17 -13.79
C SER A 131 -5.92 11.20 -14.22
N MET A 132 -6.68 12.24 -13.86
CA MET A 132 -8.05 12.41 -14.33
C MET A 132 -8.09 12.81 -15.80
N ASP A 133 -7.07 13.53 -16.30
CA ASP A 133 -6.97 13.96 -17.69
C ASP A 133 -6.29 12.87 -18.55
N PRO A 134 -6.99 12.26 -19.53
CA PRO A 134 -6.44 11.18 -20.36
C PRO A 134 -5.22 11.59 -21.19
N GLU A 135 -5.21 12.83 -21.68
CA GLU A 135 -4.13 13.39 -22.50
C GLU A 135 -2.89 13.68 -21.66
N ALA A 136 -3.06 14.18 -20.43
CA ALA A 136 -1.97 14.46 -19.51
C ALA A 136 -1.35 13.19 -18.92
N SER A 137 -2.12 12.10 -18.84
CA SER A 137 -1.67 10.79 -18.32
C SER A 137 -0.71 10.07 -19.28
N GLY A 138 -0.58 10.49 -20.54
CA GLY A 138 0.36 9.93 -21.53
C GLY A 138 0.05 8.51 -22.01
N SER A 139 -1.04 7.90 -21.52
CA SER A 139 -1.49 6.54 -21.85
C SER A 139 -2.36 6.50 -23.10
N GLY A 140 -3.23 7.50 -23.29
CA GLY A 140 -4.29 7.49 -24.29
C GLY A 140 -5.51 6.62 -23.91
N ALA A 141 -5.37 5.71 -22.94
CA ALA A 141 -6.48 4.91 -22.44
C ALA A 141 -7.34 5.69 -21.42
N SER A 142 -8.63 5.82 -21.70
CA SER A 142 -9.61 6.42 -20.79
C SER A 142 -10.88 5.59 -20.71
N ILE A 143 -11.52 5.63 -19.54
CA ILE A 143 -12.83 5.03 -19.32
C ILE A 143 -13.77 6.17 -18.93
N GLY A 144 -14.71 6.51 -19.83
CA GLY A 144 -15.69 7.57 -19.59
C GLY A 144 -15.07 8.98 -19.51
N GLY A 145 -13.98 9.24 -20.22
CA GLY A 145 -13.29 10.55 -20.22
C GLY A 145 -12.33 10.77 -19.06
N ILE A 146 -12.19 9.80 -18.15
CA ILE A 146 -11.22 9.82 -17.04
C ILE A 146 -10.07 8.85 -17.36
N GLY A 147 -8.83 9.27 -17.11
CA GLY A 147 -7.63 8.46 -17.36
C GLY A 147 -7.64 7.13 -16.59
N LEU A 148 -7.21 6.05 -17.26
CA LEU A 148 -7.19 4.71 -16.66
C LEU A 148 -6.32 4.64 -15.40
N VAL A 149 -5.24 5.43 -15.36
CA VAL A 149 -4.33 5.54 -14.22
C VAL A 149 -5.05 5.95 -12.93
N PHE A 150 -6.04 6.85 -13.04
CA PHE A 150 -6.84 7.26 -11.88
C PHE A 150 -7.61 6.08 -11.29
N TYR A 151 -8.29 5.29 -12.14
CA TYR A 151 -9.03 4.12 -11.67
C TYR A 151 -8.12 3.05 -11.10
N LEU A 152 -6.94 2.84 -11.68
CA LEU A 152 -5.97 1.88 -11.15
C LEU A 152 -5.41 2.35 -9.79
N GLY A 153 -4.92 3.58 -9.69
CA GLY A 153 -4.35 4.10 -8.45
C GLY A 153 -5.41 4.29 -7.36
N PHE A 154 -6.42 5.12 -7.63
CA PHE A 154 -7.46 5.47 -6.66
C PHE A 154 -8.40 4.29 -6.39
N GLY A 155 -8.71 3.46 -7.39
CA GLY A 155 -9.56 2.28 -7.21
C GLY A 155 -8.95 1.25 -6.26
N ILE A 156 -7.62 1.01 -6.33
CA ILE A 156 -6.94 0.13 -5.38
C ILE A 156 -6.96 0.73 -3.97
N LEU A 157 -6.72 2.04 -3.84
CA LEU A 157 -6.78 2.73 -2.55
C LEU A 157 -8.19 2.64 -1.93
N LEU A 158 -9.22 2.89 -2.72
CA LEU A 158 -10.61 2.78 -2.30
C LEU A 158 -10.97 1.34 -1.92
N PHE A 159 -10.57 0.37 -2.74
CA PHE A 159 -10.76 -1.05 -2.43
C PHE A 159 -10.09 -1.43 -1.10
N GLY A 160 -8.85 -0.98 -0.88
CA GLY A 160 -8.13 -1.17 0.38
C GLY A 160 -8.85 -0.54 1.58
N ALA A 161 -9.39 0.67 1.42
CA ALA A 161 -10.16 1.34 2.46
C ALA A 161 -11.48 0.62 2.79
N VAL A 162 -12.22 0.16 1.78
CA VAL A 162 -13.44 -0.63 1.96
C VAL A 162 -13.13 -1.95 2.66
N LEU A 163 -12.06 -2.62 2.24
CA LEU A 163 -11.60 -3.86 2.87
C LEU A 163 -11.18 -3.64 4.32
N MET A 164 -10.48 -2.54 4.62
CA MET A 164 -10.12 -2.14 5.98
C MET A 164 -11.36 -1.88 6.85
N LEU A 165 -12.37 -1.17 6.32
CA LEU A 165 -13.63 -0.94 7.04
C LEU A 165 -14.42 -2.23 7.25
N GLY A 166 -14.50 -3.11 6.24
CA GLY A 166 -15.12 -4.42 6.37
C GLY A 166 -14.44 -5.29 7.42
N LEU A 167 -13.10 -5.35 7.42
CA LEU A 167 -12.33 -6.07 8.44
C LEU A 167 -12.48 -5.44 9.81
N ARG A 168 -12.66 -4.12 9.92
CA ARG A 168 -12.96 -3.46 11.19
C ARG A 168 -14.26 -3.95 11.82
N PHE A 169 -15.28 -4.30 11.03
CA PHE A 169 -16.52 -4.87 11.53
C PHE A 169 -16.37 -6.36 11.89
N VAL A 170 -15.62 -7.14 11.11
CA VAL A 170 -15.46 -8.58 11.32
C VAL A 170 -14.44 -8.90 12.42
N GLN A 171 -13.38 -8.10 12.54
CA GLN A 171 -12.25 -8.31 13.45
C GLN A 171 -11.95 -7.04 14.27
N PRO A 172 -12.89 -6.57 15.11
CA PRO A 172 -12.74 -5.29 15.80
C PRO A 172 -11.63 -5.30 16.86
N ALA A 173 -11.21 -6.47 17.35
CA ALA A 173 -10.19 -6.59 18.41
C ALA A 173 -8.84 -5.95 18.01
N PHE A 174 -8.41 -6.10 16.76
CA PHE A 174 -7.19 -5.44 16.26
C PHE A 174 -7.35 -3.91 16.24
N PHE A 175 -8.47 -3.41 15.72
CA PHE A 175 -8.71 -1.97 15.60
C PHE A 175 -9.01 -1.28 16.93
N ARG A 176 -9.41 -2.03 17.96
CA ARG A 176 -9.55 -1.55 19.34
C ARG A 176 -8.24 -1.57 20.12
N GLY A 177 -7.16 -2.12 19.55
CA GLY A 177 -5.85 -2.23 20.22
C GLY A 177 -5.81 -3.35 21.27
N GLU A 178 -6.72 -4.33 21.19
CA GLU A 178 -6.78 -5.46 22.13
C GLU A 178 -5.76 -6.55 21.79
N THR A 179 -5.32 -6.64 20.52
CA THR A 179 -4.36 -7.65 20.06
C THR A 179 -2.94 -7.12 19.86
N LEU A 180 -2.76 -5.81 19.78
CA LEU A 180 -1.46 -5.15 19.61
C LEU A 180 -1.41 -3.99 20.61
N THR A 181 -0.92 -4.29 21.82
CA THR A 181 -0.82 -3.33 22.92
C THR A 181 0.53 -2.59 22.87
N MET A 182 0.61 -1.41 23.48
CA MET A 182 1.85 -0.61 23.50
C MET A 182 3.04 -1.30 24.18
N ASP A 183 2.79 -2.38 24.93
CA ASP A 183 3.77 -3.15 25.69
C ASP A 183 4.28 -4.41 24.95
N THR A 184 3.80 -4.69 23.73
CA THR A 184 4.25 -5.81 22.89
C THR A 184 5.38 -5.38 21.95
#